data_AF-A0A946BDF5-F1
#
_entry.id   AF-A0A946BDF5-F1
#
_cell.length_a   1.000
_cell.length_b   1.000
_cell.length_c   1.000
_cell.angle_alpha   90.00
_cell.angle_beta   90.00
_cell.angle_gamma   90.00
#
_symmetry.space_group_name_H-M   'P 1'
#
loop_
_entity.id
_entity.type
_entity.pdbx_description
1 polymer ?
#
loop_
_entity_poly.entity_id
_entity_poly.type
_entity_poly.pdbx_seq_one_letter_code
_entity_poly.pdbx_strand_id
1 'polypeptide(L)'
;MKPEKLRYDLKIIASWIKPQSKVLGLGCGEGDLLYWLKREKNVRERGIERQESKVAKCIEKGVSVLQGDINEEMEDYPDNAFDYAICSQTLQQVYEPSNLIHSMMRVAKMGVVSFPNFGHINVRMHLALTGRAPVTKELPYSWHDTPNIRVLSLNDFKKFSKKVGFKILKNAAINTNNTQRQGKIITFLPNLFATYGIFLIGKD
;
A
#
# COMPACT_ATOMS: atom_id res chain seq x y z
N MET A 1 10.60 17.21 17.75
CA MET A 1 9.51 17.10 16.75
C MET A 1 8.47 16.13 17.28
N LYS A 2 7.20 16.57 17.50
CA LYS A 2 6.12 15.67 17.95
C LYS A 2 5.97 14.55 16.90
N PRO A 3 5.74 13.28 17.29
CA PRO A 3 5.54 12.22 16.31
C PRO A 3 4.36 12.60 15.42
N GLU A 4 4.65 12.79 14.14
CA GLU A 4 3.61 13.06 13.16
C GLU A 4 2.65 11.88 13.18
N LYS A 5 1.37 12.16 13.40
CA LYS A 5 0.38 11.12 13.64
C LYS A 5 0.18 10.38 12.33
N LEU A 6 0.73 9.17 12.23
CA LEU A 6 0.58 8.27 11.08
C LEU A 6 -0.88 8.24 10.59
N ARG A 7 -1.04 8.16 9.26
CA ARG A 7 -2.32 7.80 8.66
C ARG A 7 -2.82 6.47 9.22
N TYR A 8 -4.13 6.33 9.31
CA TYR A 8 -4.77 5.20 9.98
C TYR A 8 -4.46 3.87 9.28
N ASP A 9 -4.43 3.85 7.95
CA ASP A 9 -4.01 2.68 7.18
C ASP A 9 -2.57 2.27 7.50
N LEU A 10 -1.65 3.25 7.57
CA LEU A 10 -0.25 3.01 7.94
C LEU A 10 -0.11 2.48 9.37
N LYS A 11 -0.99 2.87 10.31
CA LYS A 11 -1.02 2.29 11.66
C LYS A 11 -1.41 0.81 11.64
N ILE A 12 -2.39 0.43 10.83
CA ILE A 12 -2.79 -0.97 10.68
C ILE A 12 -1.64 -1.77 10.09
N ILE A 13 -1.01 -1.28 9.01
CA ILE A 13 0.18 -1.91 8.42
C ILE A 13 1.28 -2.05 9.47
N ALA A 14 1.61 -0.96 10.17
CA ALA A 14 2.64 -0.96 11.20
C ALA A 14 2.35 -2.00 12.29
N SER A 15 1.09 -2.19 12.69
CA SER A 15 0.70 -3.20 13.69
C SER A 15 1.05 -4.64 13.29
N TRP A 16 1.15 -4.93 11.99
CA TRP A 16 1.47 -6.27 11.47
C TRP A 16 2.96 -6.53 11.34
N ILE A 17 3.79 -5.48 11.30
CA ILE A 17 5.24 -5.59 11.18
C ILE A 17 5.84 -5.95 12.54
N LYS A 18 6.65 -7.01 12.59
CA LYS A 18 7.38 -7.39 13.81
C LYS A 18 8.52 -6.40 14.10
N PRO A 19 8.83 -6.12 15.38
CA PRO A 19 10.04 -5.38 15.74
C PRO A 19 11.31 -6.02 15.17
N GLN A 20 12.35 -5.22 14.98
CA GLN A 20 13.69 -5.64 14.52
C GLN A 20 13.73 -6.32 13.14
N SER A 21 12.62 -6.31 12.40
CA SER A 21 12.53 -6.89 11.06
C SER A 21 13.28 -6.04 10.03
N LYS A 22 13.68 -6.65 8.93
CA LYS A 22 14.12 -5.94 7.71
C LYS A 22 12.91 -5.62 6.84
N VAL A 23 12.73 -4.36 6.48
CA VAL A 23 11.54 -3.88 5.76
C VAL A 23 11.94 -3.10 4.51
N LEU A 24 11.35 -3.46 3.38
CA LEU A 24 11.42 -2.72 2.12
C LEU A 24 10.10 -1.99 1.85
N GLY A 25 10.13 -0.68 1.63
CA GLY A 25 8.97 0.11 1.21
C GLY A 25 9.02 0.43 -0.28
N LEU A 26 7.98 0.04 -1.01
CA LEU A 26 7.84 0.23 -2.46
C LEU A 26 6.91 1.40 -2.74
N GLY A 27 7.43 2.45 -3.36
CA GLY A 27 6.74 3.74 -3.46
C GLY A 27 6.54 4.31 -2.06
N CYS A 28 7.63 4.45 -1.31
CA CYS A 28 7.57 4.78 0.12
C CYS A 28 7.09 6.21 0.40
N GLY A 29 6.88 7.03 -0.63
CA GLY A 29 6.43 8.40 -0.49
C GLY A 29 7.41 9.22 0.33
N GLU A 30 6.91 10.00 1.29
CA GLU A 30 7.75 10.81 2.20
C GLU A 30 8.35 10.01 3.37
N GLY A 31 8.28 8.68 3.32
CA GLY A 31 8.95 7.79 4.27
C GLY A 31 8.29 7.67 5.64
N ASP A 32 7.07 8.20 5.84
CA ASP A 32 6.42 8.28 7.16
C ASP A 32 6.32 6.93 7.87
N LEU A 33 5.89 5.88 7.15
CA LEU A 33 5.77 4.54 7.72
C LEU A 33 7.14 3.97 8.07
N LEU A 34 8.13 4.09 7.17
CA LEU A 34 9.47 3.55 7.38
C LEU A 34 10.17 4.26 8.55
N TYR A 35 10.07 5.59 8.62
CA TYR A 35 10.57 6.40 9.72
C TYR A 35 9.94 5.97 11.06
N TRP A 36 8.62 5.79 11.10
CA TRP A 36 7.94 5.33 12.30
C TRP A 36 8.37 3.92 12.71
N LEU A 37 8.46 2.98 11.76
CA LEU A 37 8.91 1.61 12.02
C LEU A 37 10.35 1.56 12.54
N LYS A 38 11.24 2.37 11.96
CA LYS A 38 12.62 2.52 12.43
C LYS A 38 12.66 2.96 13.89
N ARG A 39 11.92 4.01 14.25
CA ARG A 39 11.93 4.58 15.60
C ARG A 39 11.24 3.73 16.65
N GLU A 40 10.03 3.26 16.35
CA GLU A 40 9.15 2.62 17.33
C GLU A 40 9.32 1.10 17.38
N LYS A 41 9.87 0.50 16.32
CA LYS A 41 10.03 -0.95 16.19
C LYS A 41 11.47 -1.40 15.93
N ASN A 42 12.42 -0.46 15.89
CA ASN A 42 13.84 -0.74 15.61
C ASN A 42 14.03 -1.57 14.32
N VAL A 43 13.19 -1.33 13.33
CA VAL A 43 13.24 -1.99 12.02
C VAL A 43 14.45 -1.49 11.23
N ARG A 44 15.06 -2.37 10.43
CA ARG A 44 16.03 -1.98 9.40
C ARG A 44 15.27 -1.71 8.12
N GLU A 45 15.05 -0.44 7.82
CA GLU A 45 14.23 0.01 6.71
C GLU A 45 15.05 0.31 5.46
N ARG A 46 14.45 0.07 4.30
CA ARG A 46 14.86 0.67 3.03
C ARG A 46 13.62 1.06 2.22
N GLY A 47 13.68 2.16 1.49
CA GLY A 47 12.63 2.64 0.60
C GLY A 47 13.07 2.69 -0.86
N ILE A 48 12.11 2.59 -1.77
CA ILE A 48 12.25 2.91 -3.19
C ILE A 48 11.16 3.93 -3.52
N GLU A 49 11.54 5.07 -4.08
CA GLU A 49 10.62 6.15 -4.46
C GLU A 49 11.09 6.84 -5.73
N ARG A 50 10.18 7.12 -6.66
CA ARG A 50 10.53 7.71 -7.95
C ARG A 50 10.63 9.24 -7.88
N GLN A 51 9.84 9.88 -7.01
CA GLN A 51 9.76 11.34 -6.92
C GLN A 51 10.89 11.91 -6.05
N GLU A 52 11.80 12.66 -6.67
CA GLU A 52 12.97 13.29 -6.02
C GLU A 52 12.60 14.11 -4.77
N SER A 53 11.53 14.92 -4.85
CA SER A 53 11.07 15.73 -3.72
C SER A 53 10.67 14.91 -2.50
N LYS A 54 10.15 13.69 -2.70
CA LYS A 54 9.79 12.76 -1.62
C LYS A 54 11.00 12.01 -1.08
N VAL A 55 11.95 11.68 -1.97
CA VAL A 55 13.25 11.10 -1.60
C VAL A 55 14.01 12.06 -0.67
N ALA A 56 14.06 13.35 -1.00
CA ALA A 56 14.68 14.37 -0.16
C ALA A 56 14.10 14.36 1.27
N LYS A 57 12.76 14.32 1.41
CA LYS A 57 12.08 14.23 2.71
C LYS A 57 12.39 12.93 3.47
N CYS A 58 12.58 11.81 2.77
CA CYS A 58 13.00 10.56 3.40
C CYS A 58 14.42 10.70 3.99
N ILE A 59 15.33 11.29 3.24
CA ILE A 59 16.72 11.55 3.67
C ILE A 59 16.74 12.49 4.88
N GLU A 60 15.95 13.57 4.86
CA GLU A 60 15.80 14.50 6.00
C GLU A 60 15.33 13.79 7.28
N LYS A 61 14.45 12.78 7.15
CA LYS A 61 13.98 11.94 8.27
C LYS A 61 14.98 10.85 8.67
N GLY A 62 16.09 10.70 7.94
CA GLY A 62 17.08 9.66 8.15
C GLY A 62 16.61 8.27 7.70
N VAL A 63 15.67 8.19 6.77
CA VAL A 63 15.22 6.92 6.15
C VAL A 63 16.16 6.56 5.00
N SER A 64 16.65 5.31 4.97
CA SER A 64 17.41 4.82 3.81
C SER A 64 16.47 4.68 2.61
N VAL A 65 16.69 5.44 1.54
CA VAL A 65 15.85 5.44 0.34
C VAL A 65 16.71 5.41 -0.92
N LEU A 66 16.22 4.74 -1.95
CA LEU A 66 16.75 4.71 -3.30
C LEU A 66 15.78 5.45 -4.23
N GLN A 67 16.29 6.34 -5.07
CA GLN A 67 15.49 7.00 -6.08
C GLN A 67 15.45 6.12 -7.34
N GLY A 68 14.28 5.62 -7.71
CA GLY A 68 14.18 4.77 -8.91
C GLY A 68 12.79 4.19 -9.13
N ASP A 69 12.63 3.43 -10.23
CA ASP A 69 11.40 2.70 -10.52
C ASP A 69 11.37 1.38 -9.76
N ILE A 70 10.26 1.10 -9.09
CA ILE A 70 10.11 -0.10 -8.27
C ILE A 70 10.36 -1.38 -9.08
N ASN A 71 9.99 -1.41 -10.36
CA ASN A 71 10.15 -2.62 -11.16
C ASN A 71 11.62 -2.90 -11.47
N GLU A 72 12.42 -1.86 -11.74
CA GLU A 72 13.84 -1.96 -12.06
C GLU A 72 14.66 -2.20 -10.79
N GLU A 73 14.48 -1.36 -9.76
CA GLU A 73 15.28 -1.39 -8.53
C GLU A 73 15.07 -2.66 -7.69
N MET A 74 13.99 -3.41 -7.92
CA MET A 74 13.76 -4.67 -7.22
C MET A 74 14.67 -5.81 -7.73
N GLU A 75 15.19 -5.72 -8.95
CA GLU A 75 16.07 -6.75 -9.53
C GLU A 75 17.41 -6.83 -8.79
N ASP A 76 17.91 -5.70 -8.28
CA ASP A 76 19.18 -5.60 -7.56
C ASP A 76 19.17 -6.21 -6.16
N TYR A 77 17.99 -6.55 -5.62
CA TYR A 77 17.90 -7.20 -4.31
C TYR A 77 17.98 -8.72 -4.42
N PRO A 78 18.80 -9.37 -3.55
CA PRO A 78 18.85 -10.81 -3.49
C PRO A 78 17.54 -11.40 -2.91
N ASP A 79 17.31 -12.66 -3.20
CA ASP A 79 16.16 -13.40 -2.69
C ASP A 79 16.14 -13.42 -1.16
N ASN A 80 14.94 -13.25 -0.58
CA ASN A 80 14.70 -13.23 0.87
C ASN A 80 15.55 -12.21 1.66
N ALA A 81 16.00 -11.11 1.01
CA ALA A 81 16.73 -10.02 1.65
C ALA A 81 15.97 -9.37 2.82
N PHE A 82 14.64 -9.36 2.75
CA PHE A 82 13.75 -8.68 3.70
C PHE A 82 12.77 -9.64 4.38
N ASP A 83 12.31 -9.26 5.57
CA ASP A 83 11.20 -9.96 6.24
C ASP A 83 9.84 -9.48 5.70
N TYR A 84 9.75 -8.18 5.38
CA TYR A 84 8.54 -7.58 4.81
C TYR A 84 8.84 -6.66 3.63
N ALA A 85 8.06 -6.76 2.56
CA ALA A 85 7.94 -5.74 1.52
C ALA A 85 6.58 -5.04 1.63
N ILE A 86 6.52 -3.70 1.57
CA ILE A 86 5.30 -2.92 1.77
C ILE A 86 5.03 -2.08 0.52
N CYS A 87 3.90 -2.33 -0.14
CA CYS A 87 3.40 -1.56 -1.27
C CYS A 87 2.06 -0.91 -0.85
N SER A 88 2.13 0.31 -0.31
CA SER A 88 0.97 0.98 0.29
C SER A 88 0.43 2.09 -0.61
N GLN A 89 -0.78 1.93 -1.13
CA GLN A 89 -1.43 2.85 -2.08
C GLN A 89 -0.60 3.11 -3.36
N THR A 90 0.20 2.13 -3.77
CA THR A 90 1.01 2.21 -4.98
C THR A 90 0.56 1.19 -6.03
N LEU A 91 -0.01 0.05 -5.63
CA LEU A 91 -0.35 -1.05 -6.54
C LEU A 91 -1.27 -0.63 -7.70
N GLN A 92 -2.20 0.30 -7.45
CA GLN A 92 -3.14 0.76 -8.48
C GLN A 92 -2.50 1.62 -9.59
N GLN A 93 -1.25 2.04 -9.40
CA GLN A 93 -0.46 2.81 -10.36
C GLN A 93 0.50 1.92 -11.16
N VAL A 94 0.59 0.63 -10.82
CA VAL A 94 1.56 -0.31 -11.40
C VAL A 94 0.99 -0.94 -12.67
N TYR A 95 1.80 -0.94 -13.73
CA TYR A 95 1.44 -1.53 -15.02
C TYR A 95 1.34 -3.05 -14.96
N GLU A 96 2.26 -3.73 -14.28
CA GLU A 96 2.27 -5.20 -14.18
C GLU A 96 2.20 -5.66 -12.71
N PRO A 97 1.00 -5.66 -12.09
CA PRO A 97 0.85 -6.00 -10.68
C PRO A 97 1.24 -7.45 -10.36
N SER A 98 1.12 -8.38 -11.30
CA SER A 98 1.56 -9.76 -11.11
C SER A 98 3.08 -9.84 -10.95
N ASN A 99 3.83 -9.18 -11.84
CA ASN A 99 5.30 -9.17 -11.80
C ASN A 99 5.80 -8.49 -10.52
N LEU A 100 5.20 -7.35 -10.15
CA LEU A 100 5.52 -6.69 -8.89
C LEU A 100 5.31 -7.61 -7.68
N ILE A 101 4.17 -8.31 -7.61
CA ILE A 101 3.89 -9.22 -6.49
C ILE A 101 4.88 -10.40 -6.47
N HIS A 102 5.24 -10.95 -7.63
CA HIS A 102 6.27 -11.99 -7.70
C HIS A 102 7.62 -11.48 -7.20
N SER A 103 8.06 -10.30 -7.65
CA SER A 103 9.29 -9.66 -7.16
C SER A 103 9.22 -9.40 -5.65
N MET A 104 8.07 -8.94 -5.14
CA MET A 104 7.85 -8.74 -3.70
C MET A 104 8.03 -10.02 -2.91
N MET A 105 7.44 -11.13 -3.37
CA MET A 105 7.58 -12.43 -2.72
C MET A 105 8.98 -13.00 -2.91
N ARG A 106 9.69 -12.68 -4.00
CA ARG A 106 11.07 -13.11 -4.20
C ARG A 106 11.99 -12.50 -3.15
N VAL A 107 11.94 -11.17 -2.98
CA VAL A 107 12.86 -10.43 -2.10
C VAL A 107 12.44 -10.42 -0.62
N ALA A 108 11.18 -10.69 -0.31
CA ALA A 108 10.67 -10.65 1.05
C ALA A 108 9.86 -11.91 1.44
N LYS A 109 9.93 -12.28 2.72
CA LYS A 109 9.15 -13.41 3.28
C LYS A 109 7.64 -13.15 3.27
N MET A 110 7.25 -11.90 3.54
CA MET A 110 5.86 -11.44 3.54
C MET A 110 5.74 -10.11 2.80
N GLY A 111 4.55 -9.86 2.24
CA GLY A 111 4.21 -8.59 1.60
C GLY A 111 3.03 -7.92 2.29
N VAL A 112 3.01 -6.60 2.35
CA VAL A 112 1.82 -5.84 2.72
C VAL A 112 1.41 -4.98 1.54
N VAL A 113 0.16 -5.11 1.12
CA VAL A 113 -0.42 -4.38 -0.01
C VAL A 113 -1.63 -3.60 0.48
N SER A 114 -1.72 -2.31 0.13
CA SER A 114 -2.93 -1.52 0.37
C SER A 114 -3.34 -0.71 -0.86
N PHE A 115 -4.65 -0.49 -1.02
CA PHE A 115 -5.20 0.25 -2.15
C PHE A 115 -6.63 0.76 -1.85
N PRO A 116 -7.06 1.85 -2.50
CA PRO A 116 -8.46 2.29 -2.43
C PRO A 116 -9.39 1.24 -3.03
N ASN A 117 -10.54 1.02 -2.40
CA ASN A 117 -11.54 0.05 -2.83
C ASN A 117 -12.55 0.68 -3.79
N PHE A 118 -12.39 0.44 -5.09
CA PHE A 118 -13.38 0.85 -6.10
C PHE A 118 -14.73 0.11 -5.96
N GLY A 119 -14.78 -0.97 -5.19
CA GLY A 119 -16.02 -1.66 -4.86
C GLY A 119 -16.95 -0.86 -3.93
N HIS A 120 -16.53 0.28 -3.39
CA HIS A 120 -17.29 1.05 -2.41
C HIS A 120 -18.63 1.57 -2.94
N ILE A 121 -19.66 1.61 -2.09
CA ILE A 121 -21.03 1.99 -2.45
C ILE A 121 -21.11 3.36 -3.11
N ASN A 122 -20.35 4.35 -2.63
CA ASN A 122 -20.37 5.70 -3.22
C ASN A 122 -19.86 5.71 -4.66
N VAL A 123 -18.84 4.90 -4.96
CA VAL A 123 -18.28 4.75 -6.32
C VAL A 123 -19.34 4.14 -7.24
N ARG A 124 -20.03 3.09 -6.77
CA ARG A 124 -21.10 2.41 -7.51
C ARG A 124 -22.30 3.32 -7.77
N MET A 125 -22.80 3.97 -6.71
CA MET A 125 -23.98 4.84 -6.80
C MET A 125 -23.70 6.07 -7.64
N HIS A 126 -22.51 6.66 -7.55
CA HIS A 126 -22.14 7.78 -8.40
C HIS A 126 -22.22 7.39 -9.88
N LEU A 127 -21.55 6.29 -10.27
CA LEU A 127 -21.59 5.81 -11.65
C LEU A 127 -23.02 5.46 -12.09
N ALA A 128 -23.79 4.78 -11.25
CA ALA A 128 -25.16 4.37 -11.57
C ALA A 128 -26.12 5.56 -11.75
N LEU A 129 -25.96 6.62 -10.96
CA LEU A 129 -26.85 7.79 -10.97
C LEU A 129 -26.43 8.86 -11.98
N THR A 130 -25.12 9.05 -12.21
CA THR A 130 -24.61 10.13 -13.07
C THR A 130 -24.12 9.65 -14.43
N GLY A 131 -23.85 8.35 -14.59
CA GLY A 131 -23.21 7.78 -15.77
C GLY A 131 -21.75 8.22 -15.97
N ARG A 132 -21.13 8.86 -14.95
CA ARG A 132 -19.77 9.43 -15.04
C ARG A 132 -18.79 8.66 -14.17
N ALA A 133 -17.52 8.67 -14.58
CA ALA A 133 -16.44 8.14 -13.76
C ALA A 133 -16.38 8.89 -12.42
N PRO A 134 -16.37 8.17 -11.29
CA PRO A 134 -16.46 8.79 -9.97
C PRO A 134 -15.16 9.47 -9.58
N VAL A 135 -15.28 10.72 -9.11
CA VAL A 135 -14.22 11.44 -8.40
C VAL A 135 -14.58 11.43 -6.92
N THR A 136 -13.76 10.77 -6.10
CA THR A 136 -13.98 10.68 -4.64
C THR A 136 -12.77 11.21 -3.88
N LYS A 137 -12.86 11.30 -2.54
CA LYS A 137 -11.72 11.74 -1.72
C LYS A 137 -10.52 10.79 -1.83
N GLU A 138 -10.79 9.51 -1.96
CA GLU A 138 -9.81 8.44 -2.09
C GLU A 138 -9.32 8.25 -3.54
N LEU A 139 -10.08 8.80 -4.50
CA LEU A 139 -9.79 8.79 -5.94
C LEU A 139 -10.01 10.20 -6.50
N PRO A 140 -9.18 11.19 -6.14
CA PRO A 140 -9.45 12.61 -6.41
C PRO A 140 -9.08 13.04 -7.84
N TYR A 141 -8.93 12.08 -8.76
CA TYR A 141 -8.44 12.30 -10.11
C TYR A 141 -9.53 12.06 -11.15
N SER A 142 -9.50 12.85 -12.22
CA SER A 142 -10.33 12.61 -13.39
C SER A 142 -9.88 11.33 -14.11
N TRP A 143 -10.80 10.62 -14.76
CA TRP A 143 -10.48 9.35 -15.42
C TRP A 143 -9.40 9.45 -16.52
N HIS A 144 -9.25 10.62 -17.14
CA HIS A 144 -8.28 10.90 -18.20
C HIS A 144 -6.95 11.49 -17.69
N ASP A 145 -6.90 11.90 -16.42
CA ASP A 145 -5.73 12.54 -15.80
C ASP A 145 -5.55 11.99 -14.38
N THR A 146 -5.18 10.70 -14.32
CA THR A 146 -5.03 9.95 -13.08
C THR A 146 -3.77 9.10 -13.13
N PRO A 147 -2.98 9.05 -12.04
CA PRO A 147 -1.90 8.07 -11.92
C PRO A 147 -2.44 6.66 -11.63
N ASN A 148 -3.68 6.55 -11.15
CA ASN A 148 -4.31 5.28 -10.81
C ASN A 148 -4.92 4.65 -12.07
N ILE A 149 -4.15 3.81 -12.75
CA ILE A 149 -4.54 3.14 -14.00
C ILE A 149 -5.35 1.86 -13.77
N ARG A 150 -5.46 1.37 -12.51
CA ARG A 150 -6.22 0.17 -12.16
C ARG A 150 -7.45 0.49 -11.31
N VAL A 151 -8.59 -0.08 -11.70
CA VAL A 151 -9.82 -0.14 -10.91
C VAL A 151 -9.81 -1.45 -10.12
N LEU A 152 -9.59 -1.38 -8.81
CA LEU A 152 -9.39 -2.55 -7.95
C LEU A 152 -10.37 -2.57 -6.78
N SER A 153 -11.12 -3.65 -6.62
CA SER A 153 -11.91 -3.92 -5.42
C SER A 153 -11.25 -4.94 -4.50
N LEU A 154 -11.76 -5.07 -3.26
CA LEU A 154 -11.28 -6.10 -2.33
C LEU A 154 -11.51 -7.50 -2.88
N ASN A 155 -12.62 -7.72 -3.57
CA ASN A 155 -12.98 -9.01 -4.16
C ASN A 155 -12.09 -9.33 -5.37
N ASP A 156 -11.76 -8.33 -6.18
CA ASP A 156 -10.82 -8.51 -7.30
C ASP A 156 -9.45 -8.94 -6.81
N PHE A 157 -8.94 -8.31 -5.75
CA PHE A 157 -7.64 -8.69 -5.17
C PHE A 157 -7.64 -10.11 -4.57
N LYS A 158 -8.73 -10.52 -3.90
CA LYS A 158 -8.89 -11.89 -3.41
C LYS A 158 -8.97 -12.93 -4.54
N LYS A 159 -9.56 -12.56 -5.68
CA LYS A 159 -9.58 -13.41 -6.87
C LYS A 159 -8.19 -13.47 -7.51
N PHE A 160 -7.53 -12.32 -7.59
CA PHE A 160 -6.19 -12.17 -8.13
C PHE A 160 -5.16 -12.98 -7.34
N SER A 161 -5.25 -13.04 -6.01
CA SER A 161 -4.32 -13.84 -5.19
C SER A 161 -4.30 -15.31 -5.56
N LYS A 162 -5.48 -15.88 -5.83
CA LYS A 162 -5.62 -17.27 -6.29
C LYS A 162 -5.03 -17.49 -7.68
N LYS A 163 -5.12 -16.50 -8.55
CA LYS A 163 -4.58 -16.57 -9.93
C LYS A 163 -3.05 -16.50 -9.95
N VAL A 164 -2.46 -15.65 -9.12
CA VAL A 164 -1.00 -15.42 -9.08
C VAL A 164 -0.29 -16.45 -8.20
N GLY A 165 -1.01 -17.11 -7.27
CA GLY A 165 -0.45 -18.16 -6.42
C GLY A 165 0.23 -17.62 -5.16
N PHE A 166 -0.43 -16.68 -4.46
CA PHE A 166 0.01 -16.24 -3.13
C PHE A 166 -1.12 -16.34 -2.10
N LYS A 167 -0.75 -16.55 -0.84
CA LYS A 167 -1.70 -16.62 0.28
C LYS A 167 -1.96 -15.24 0.86
N ILE A 168 -3.21 -14.96 1.19
CA ILE A 168 -3.60 -13.83 2.04
C ILE A 168 -3.57 -14.33 3.49
N LEU A 169 -2.57 -13.90 4.26
CA LEU A 169 -2.35 -14.29 5.65
C LEU A 169 -3.24 -13.48 6.61
N LYS A 170 -3.39 -12.19 6.34
CA LYS A 170 -4.29 -11.27 7.06
C LYS A 170 -4.89 -10.27 6.11
N ASN A 171 -6.06 -9.76 6.44
CA ASN A 171 -6.65 -8.63 5.73
C ASN A 171 -7.41 -7.73 6.69
N ALA A 172 -7.46 -6.45 6.35
CA ALA A 172 -8.29 -5.46 7.00
C ALA A 172 -8.95 -4.58 5.92
N ALA A 173 -10.21 -4.28 6.11
CA ALA A 173 -10.95 -3.33 5.31
C ALA A 173 -11.31 -2.14 6.21
N ILE A 174 -11.02 -0.92 5.78
CA ILE A 174 -11.12 0.25 6.67
C ILE A 174 -11.82 1.44 6.03
N ASN A 175 -12.39 2.26 6.90
CA ASN A 175 -12.79 3.64 6.59
C ASN A 175 -11.94 4.61 7.37
N THR A 176 -11.54 5.69 6.71
CA THR A 176 -10.78 6.78 7.33
C THR A 176 -11.64 8.03 7.47
N ASN A 177 -11.36 8.85 8.49
CA ASN A 177 -11.97 10.17 8.62
C ASN A 177 -11.33 11.19 7.65
N ASN A 178 -11.85 12.43 7.64
CA ASN A 178 -11.33 13.50 6.76
C ASN A 178 -9.83 13.78 6.92
N THR A 179 -9.27 13.59 8.11
CA THR A 179 -7.83 13.80 8.35
C THR A 179 -6.98 12.57 8.05
N GLN A 180 -7.61 11.46 7.66
CA GLN A 180 -7.02 10.13 7.49
C GLN A 180 -6.27 9.56 8.70
N ARG A 181 -6.30 10.25 9.85
CA ARG A 181 -5.52 9.88 11.06
C ARG A 181 -6.27 8.97 12.01
N GLN A 182 -7.59 8.91 11.88
CA GLN A 182 -8.47 7.98 12.58
C GLN A 182 -9.33 7.24 11.57
N GLY A 183 -9.82 6.08 11.98
CA GLY A 183 -10.67 5.27 11.16
C GLY A 183 -11.27 4.12 11.93
N LYS A 184 -11.98 3.26 11.21
CA LYS A 184 -12.60 2.05 11.74
C LYS A 184 -12.40 0.89 10.79
N ILE A 185 -12.29 -0.30 11.35
CA ILE A 185 -12.32 -1.55 10.60
C ILE A 185 -13.78 -1.86 10.23
N ILE A 186 -14.00 -2.23 8.98
CA ILE A 186 -15.30 -2.60 8.43
C ILE A 186 -15.33 -4.12 8.29
N THR A 187 -16.27 -4.76 8.99
CA THR A 187 -16.44 -6.22 8.99
C THR A 187 -17.70 -6.65 8.24
N PHE A 188 -18.76 -5.84 8.28
CA PHE A 188 -20.00 -6.09 7.54
C PHE A 188 -19.87 -5.62 6.09
N LEU A 189 -20.11 -6.52 5.13
CA LEU A 189 -20.01 -6.29 3.68
C LEU A 189 -18.81 -5.39 3.29
N PRO A 190 -17.57 -5.80 3.61
CA PRO A 190 -16.41 -4.91 3.52
C PRO A 190 -16.15 -4.41 2.10
N ASN A 191 -16.41 -5.23 1.08
CA ASN A 191 -16.23 -4.80 -0.31
C ASN A 191 -17.19 -3.66 -0.70
N LEU A 192 -18.32 -3.50 0.00
CA LEU A 192 -19.32 -2.47 -0.25
C LEU A 192 -19.09 -1.21 0.61
N PHE A 193 -18.68 -1.38 1.87
CA PHE A 193 -18.63 -0.28 2.84
C PHE A 193 -17.23 0.20 3.23
N ALA A 194 -16.17 -0.51 2.84
CA ALA A 194 -14.80 -0.08 3.11
C ALA A 194 -14.24 0.81 2.00
N THR A 195 -13.53 1.87 2.37
CA THR A 195 -12.81 2.77 1.45
C THR A 195 -11.44 2.24 1.04
N TYR A 196 -10.77 1.47 1.91
CA TYR A 196 -9.46 0.88 1.62
C TYR A 196 -9.42 -0.60 2.01
N GLY A 197 -8.61 -1.34 1.26
CA GLY A 197 -8.17 -2.69 1.61
C GLY A 197 -6.71 -2.71 2.01
N ILE A 198 -6.37 -3.54 3.00
CA ILE A 198 -5.00 -3.82 3.42
C ILE A 198 -4.87 -5.34 3.53
N PHE A 199 -3.84 -5.90 2.91
CA PHE A 199 -3.62 -7.34 2.83
C PHE A 199 -2.17 -7.67 3.20
N LEU A 200 -2.00 -8.55 4.18
CA LEU A 200 -0.73 -9.21 4.43
C LEU A 200 -0.74 -10.49 3.60
N ILE A 201 0.25 -10.64 2.74
CA ILE A 201 0.42 -11.76 1.82
C ILE A 201 1.72 -12.50 2.12
N GLY A 202 1.80 -13.76 1.73
CA GLY A 202 3.01 -14.57 1.86
C GLY A 202 3.02 -15.73 0.88
N LYS A 203 4.17 -16.41 0.83
CA LYS A 203 4.34 -17.66 0.09
C LYS A 203 3.51 -18.78 0.72
N ASP A 204 3.25 -19.81 -0.09
CA ASP A 204 2.57 -21.03 0.34
C ASP A 204 3.31 -21.80 1.44
#